data_AF-A0A2H1WNX6-F1
#
_entry.id   AF-A0A2H1WNX6-F1
#
_cell.length_a   1.000
_cell.length_b   1.000
_cell.length_c   1.000
_cell.angle_alpha   90.00
_cell.angle_beta   90.00
_cell.angle_gamma   90.00
#
_symmetry.space_group_name_H-M   'P 1'
#
loop_
_entity.id
_entity.type
_entity.pdbx_description
1 polymer ?
#
loop_
_entity_poly.entity_id
_entity_poly.type
_entity_poly.pdbx_seq_one_letter_code
_entity_poly.pdbx_strand_id
1 'polypeptide(L)'
;VATRSLLLCLIGIVLGSSNSSWIDVRLPGVLQRLAAMYLVVGALECAFMRTSQDITPGRSLFRDISAGWQQWLATLVLVAIQVCITLLVPAPGCPRGYMGPGGLHLSAVSNVSLQNCTGGIAGYIDRLILGPAHLYQRGSFRKIYHTTVPHDPEGLLGILSGVFVVQAGAHATRIMLAYNHA
;
A
#
# COMPACT_ATOMS: atom_id res chain seq x y z
N VAL A 1 -6.49 2.79 18.19
CA VAL A 1 -6.08 2.41 16.81
C VAL A 1 -5.47 1.02 16.78
N ALA A 2 -4.43 0.75 17.56
CA ALA A 2 -3.74 -0.55 17.57
C ALA A 2 -4.66 -1.77 17.75
N THR A 3 -5.59 -1.75 18.71
CA THR A 3 -6.55 -2.84 18.93
C THR A 3 -7.46 -3.10 17.73
N ARG A 4 -7.96 -2.04 17.08
CA ARG A 4 -8.81 -2.15 15.89
C ARG A 4 -8.02 -2.68 14.68
N SER A 5 -6.79 -2.18 14.47
CA SER A 5 -5.90 -2.68 13.41
C SER A 5 -5.55 -4.15 13.61
N LEU A 6 -5.26 -4.57 14.86
CA LEU A 6 -4.96 -5.96 15.18
C LEU A 6 -6.16 -6.88 14.91
N LEU A 7 -7.36 -6.50 15.35
CA LEU A 7 -8.58 -7.27 15.07
C LEU A 7 -8.86 -7.38 13.57
N LEU A 8 -8.72 -6.28 12.81
CA LEU A 8 -8.90 -6.30 11.35
C LEU A 8 -7.91 -7.25 10.67
N CYS A 9 -6.64 -7.24 11.10
CA CYS A 9 -5.62 -8.15 10.58
C CYS A 9 -5.97 -9.62 10.88
N LEU A 10 -6.36 -9.92 12.12
CA LEU A 10 -6.73 -11.28 12.54
C LEU A 10 -7.96 -11.79 11.78
N ILE A 11 -9.01 -10.97 11.64
CA ILE A 11 -10.19 -11.32 10.86
C ILE A 11 -9.80 -11.63 9.41
N GLY A 12 -8.90 -10.84 8.82
CA GLY A 12 -8.37 -11.09 7.47
C GLY A 12 -7.66 -12.44 7.33
N ILE A 13 -6.84 -12.81 8.32
CA ILE A 13 -6.13 -14.10 8.33
C ILE A 13 -7.12 -15.26 8.47
N VAL A 14 -8.08 -15.16 9.41
CA VAL A 14 -9.08 -16.22 9.65
C VAL A 14 -9.94 -16.45 8.40
N LEU A 15 -10.38 -15.38 7.73
CA LEU A 15 -11.13 -15.48 6.48
C LEU A 15 -10.27 -16.10 5.37
N GLY A 16 -8.99 -15.71 5.27
CA GLY A 16 -8.05 -16.27 4.30
C GLY A 16 -7.74 -17.76 4.53
N SER A 17 -7.81 -18.23 5.78
CA SER A 17 -7.59 -19.62 6.15
C SER A 17 -8.82 -20.51 5.98
N SER A 18 -10.02 -19.95 5.82
CA SER A 18 -11.27 -20.73 5.81
C SER A 18 -11.36 -21.78 4.69
N ASN A 19 -10.67 -21.55 3.56
CA ASN A 19 -10.71 -22.40 2.37
C ASN A 19 -9.31 -22.84 1.91
N SER A 20 -8.28 -22.74 2.75
CA SER A 20 -6.90 -23.08 2.37
C SER A 20 -6.10 -23.62 3.55
N SER A 21 -5.13 -24.50 3.26
CA SER A 21 -4.15 -24.99 4.22
C SER A 21 -3.30 -23.84 4.74
N TRP A 22 -2.83 -23.92 6.00
CA TRP A 22 -1.94 -22.92 6.62
C TRP A 22 -0.67 -22.61 5.80
N ILE A 23 -0.24 -23.55 4.95
CA ILE A 23 0.92 -23.41 4.07
C ILE A 23 0.66 -22.48 2.87
N ASP A 24 -0.60 -22.35 2.44
CA ASP A 24 -1.02 -21.61 1.23
C ASP A 24 -1.94 -20.41 1.59
N VAL A 25 -2.02 -20.03 2.87
CA VAL A 25 -2.84 -18.89 3.29
C VAL A 25 -2.34 -17.62 2.62
N ARG A 26 -3.25 -16.85 2.03
CA ARG A 26 -2.92 -15.57 1.41
C ARG A 26 -2.54 -14.52 2.45
N LEU A 27 -1.32 -13.98 2.36
CA LEU A 27 -0.74 -13.03 3.32
C LEU A 27 -0.12 -11.83 2.61
N PRO A 28 -0.84 -11.22 1.65
CA PRO A 28 -1.56 -10.01 2.01
C PRO A 28 -2.98 -9.98 1.41
N GLY A 29 -3.97 -9.76 2.25
CA GLY A 29 -5.34 -9.45 1.84
C GLY A 29 -5.69 -7.99 2.10
N VAL A 30 -6.83 -7.58 1.57
CA VAL A 30 -7.36 -6.21 1.69
C VAL A 30 -7.44 -5.77 3.15
N LEU A 31 -7.88 -6.65 4.05
CA LEU A 31 -8.02 -6.34 5.47
C LEU A 31 -6.68 -6.13 6.17
N GLN A 32 -5.66 -6.96 5.88
CA GLN A 32 -4.33 -6.73 6.45
C GLN A 32 -3.71 -5.44 5.91
N ARG A 33 -3.91 -5.16 4.61
CA ARG A 33 -3.44 -3.92 3.99
C ARG A 33 -4.07 -2.68 4.64
N LEU A 34 -5.39 -2.67 4.82
CA LEU A 34 -6.10 -1.59 5.51
C LEU A 34 -5.64 -1.45 6.97
N ALA A 35 -5.50 -2.57 7.69
CA ALA A 35 -5.02 -2.58 9.06
C ALA A 35 -3.62 -1.95 9.19
N ALA A 36 -2.71 -2.28 8.27
CA ALA A 36 -1.36 -1.72 8.23
C ALA A 36 -1.38 -0.22 7.94
N MET A 37 -2.16 0.23 6.94
CA MET A 37 -2.28 1.67 6.62
C MET A 37 -2.80 2.47 7.82
N TYR A 38 -3.86 1.99 8.48
CA TYR A 38 -4.42 2.67 9.66
C TYR A 38 -3.47 2.66 10.84
N LEU A 39 -2.70 1.59 11.02
CA LEU A 39 -1.70 1.52 12.09
C LEU A 39 -0.57 2.53 11.86
N VAL A 40 -0.05 2.63 10.62
CA VAL A 40 1.00 3.58 10.26
C VAL A 40 0.51 5.01 10.43
N VAL A 41 -0.65 5.37 9.87
CA VAL A 41 -1.22 6.71 10.04
C VAL A 41 -1.49 7.02 11.50
N GLY A 42 -2.08 6.07 12.25
CA GLY A 42 -2.32 6.25 13.68
C GLY A 42 -1.03 6.46 14.48
N ALA A 43 0.05 5.76 14.14
CA ALA A 43 1.35 5.94 14.77
C ALA A 43 1.96 7.31 14.44
N LEU A 44 1.86 7.76 13.19
CA LEU A 44 2.30 9.10 12.77
C LEU A 44 1.50 10.19 13.49
N GLU A 45 0.18 10.02 13.60
CA GLU A 45 -0.67 10.93 14.37
C GLU A 45 -0.24 10.95 15.85
N CYS A 46 -0.08 9.80 16.50
CA CYS A 46 0.37 9.76 17.90
C CYS A 46 1.76 10.39 18.11
N ALA A 47 2.67 10.24 17.16
CA ALA A 47 4.04 10.76 17.27
C ALA A 47 4.16 12.27 17.02
N PHE A 48 3.38 12.81 16.07
CA PHE A 48 3.54 14.19 15.59
C PHE A 48 2.39 15.13 15.97
N MET A 49 1.26 14.61 16.47
CA MET A 49 0.14 15.45 16.90
C MET A 49 0.51 16.22 18.17
N ARG A 50 0.46 17.55 18.10
CA ARG A 50 0.62 18.42 19.27
C ARG A 50 -0.65 18.40 20.12
N THR A 51 -0.48 18.26 21.45
CA THR A 51 -1.57 18.22 22.45
C THR A 51 -2.41 19.51 22.50
N SER A 52 -1.81 20.66 22.19
CA SER A 52 -2.53 21.94 22.09
C SER A 52 -2.63 22.33 20.61
N GLN A 53 -3.81 22.05 20.04
CA GLN A 53 -4.26 22.76 18.86
C GLN A 53 -5.16 23.86 19.42
N ASP A 54 -4.69 25.11 19.45
CA ASP A 54 -5.55 26.28 19.71
C ASP A 54 -6.51 26.44 18.53
N ILE A 55 -7.52 25.56 18.49
CA ILE A 55 -8.59 25.55 17.51
C ILE A 55 -9.46 26.75 17.84
N THR A 56 -9.06 27.89 17.29
CA THR A 56 -9.87 29.09 17.24
C THR A 56 -10.76 28.97 16.01
N PRO A 57 -12.08 28.75 16.18
CA PRO A 57 -13.01 28.61 15.05
C PRO A 57 -12.96 29.89 14.20
N GLY A 58 -12.94 29.73 12.87
CA GLY A 58 -13.05 30.85 11.93
C GLY A 58 -11.74 31.45 11.36
N ARG A 59 -10.55 30.86 11.57
CA ARG A 59 -9.30 31.33 10.93
C ARG A 59 -8.65 30.31 9.98
N SER A 60 -8.71 30.66 8.68
CA SER A 60 -7.99 30.17 7.49
C SER A 60 -7.55 28.68 7.44
N LEU A 61 -8.10 27.94 6.48
CA LEU A 61 -7.69 26.58 6.07
C LEU A 61 -6.17 26.36 6.00
N PHE A 62 -5.42 27.39 5.58
CA PHE A 62 -3.96 27.34 5.48
C PHE A 62 -3.26 27.09 6.82
N ARG A 63 -3.81 27.60 7.93
CA ARG A 63 -3.24 27.39 9.26
C ARG A 63 -3.40 25.93 9.69
N ASP A 64 -4.56 25.34 9.44
CA ASP A 64 -4.84 23.94 9.80
C ASP A 64 -4.00 22.96 8.96
N ILE A 65 -3.78 23.28 7.68
CA ILE A 65 -2.84 22.54 6.82
C ILE A 65 -1.41 22.68 7.34
N SER A 66 -0.99 23.89 7.69
CA SER A 66 0.37 24.15 8.20
C SER A 66 0.63 23.47 9.56
N ALA A 67 -0.39 23.35 10.40
CA ALA A 67 -0.30 22.69 11.70
C ALA A 67 0.01 21.18 11.57
N GLY A 68 -0.42 20.56 10.47
CA GLY A 68 -0.15 19.16 10.13
C GLY A 68 1.11 18.92 9.29
N TRP A 69 1.97 19.92 9.08
CA TRP A 69 3.12 19.81 8.17
C TRP A 69 4.03 18.61 8.45
N GLN A 70 4.30 18.30 9.72
CA GLN A 70 5.17 17.16 10.09
C GLN A 70 4.57 15.81 9.65
N GLN A 71 3.24 15.67 9.74
CA GLN A 71 2.51 14.46 9.34
C GLN A 71 2.51 14.30 7.82
N TRP A 72 2.28 15.42 7.10
CA TRP A 72 2.38 15.46 5.64
C TRP A 72 3.79 15.16 5.14
N LEU A 73 4.81 15.76 5.76
CA LEU A 73 6.21 15.52 5.40
C LEU A 73 6.57 14.03 5.56
N ALA A 74 6.24 13.42 6.71
CA ALA A 74 6.49 12.01 6.94
C ALA A 74 5.77 11.12 5.91
N THR A 75 4.52 11.42 5.60
CA THR A 75 3.72 10.68 4.61
C THR A 75 4.29 10.83 3.20
N LEU A 76 4.67 12.05 2.80
CA LEU A 76 5.28 12.31 1.50
C LEU A 76 6.64 11.61 1.35
N VAL A 77 7.42 11.51 2.43
CA VAL A 77 8.67 10.73 2.43
C VAL A 77 8.39 9.25 2.18
N LEU A 78 7.38 8.66 2.83
CA LEU A 78 7.00 7.26 2.59
C LEU A 78 6.56 7.02 1.13
N VAL A 79 5.77 7.92 0.56
CA VAL A 79 5.35 7.86 -0.84
C VAL A 79 6.53 8.07 -1.79
N ALA A 80 7.43 9.00 -1.49
CA ALA A 80 8.62 9.23 -2.29
C ALA A 80 9.51 7.98 -2.32
N ILE A 81 9.73 7.33 -1.17
CA ILE A 81 10.45 6.04 -1.08
C ILE A 81 9.77 4.99 -1.97
N GLN A 82 8.45 4.86 -1.86
CA GLN A 82 7.66 3.93 -2.69
C GLN A 82 7.86 4.18 -4.19
N VAL A 83 7.73 5.44 -4.62
CA VAL A 83 7.90 5.83 -6.02
C VAL A 83 9.33 5.60 -6.48
N CYS A 84 10.33 5.97 -5.67
CA CYS A 84 11.73 5.75 -5.97
C CYS A 84 12.04 4.26 -6.15
N ILE A 85 11.59 3.40 -5.23
CA ILE A 85 11.79 1.95 -5.36
C ILE A 85 11.14 1.45 -6.66
N THR A 86 9.89 1.86 -6.93
CA THR A 86 9.16 1.33 -8.09
C THR A 86 9.75 1.78 -9.43
N LEU A 87 10.31 2.99 -9.51
CA LEU A 87 10.83 3.56 -10.75
C LEU A 87 12.32 3.32 -10.98
N LEU A 88 13.15 3.36 -9.93
CA LEU A 88 14.61 3.31 -10.08
C LEU A 88 15.19 1.90 -9.96
N VAL A 89 14.54 1.00 -9.21
CA VAL A 89 15.09 -0.32 -8.91
C VAL A 89 14.63 -1.34 -9.97
N PRO A 90 15.56 -1.93 -10.76
CA PRO A 90 15.22 -3.01 -11.67
C PRO A 90 15.03 -4.33 -10.92
N ALA A 91 13.97 -5.06 -11.23
CA ALA A 91 13.86 -6.48 -10.88
C ALA A 91 14.82 -7.31 -11.75
N PRO A 92 15.32 -8.46 -11.25
CA PRO A 92 16.22 -9.32 -12.00
C PRO A 92 15.55 -9.79 -13.30
N GLY A 93 16.17 -9.47 -14.44
CA GLY A 93 15.65 -9.83 -15.78
C GLY A 93 14.56 -8.90 -16.32
N CYS A 94 14.24 -7.78 -15.66
CA CYS A 94 13.17 -6.87 -16.07
C CYS A 94 13.68 -5.43 -16.28
N PRO A 95 13.07 -4.65 -17.21
CA PRO A 95 13.43 -3.25 -17.40
C PRO A 95 13.07 -2.41 -16.17
N ARG A 96 13.83 -1.33 -15.95
CA ARG A 96 13.57 -0.36 -14.87
C ARG A 96 12.20 0.30 -15.05
N GLY A 97 11.51 0.53 -13.94
CA GLY A 97 10.18 1.16 -13.94
C GLY A 97 9.05 0.30 -14.50
N TYR A 98 9.29 -0.99 -14.79
CA TYR A 98 8.24 -1.88 -15.25
C TYR A 98 7.24 -2.19 -14.13
N MET A 99 5.95 -1.98 -14.36
CA MET A 99 4.86 -2.27 -13.42
C MET A 99 3.75 -3.15 -14.03
N GLY A 100 3.98 -3.69 -15.23
CA GLY A 100 2.96 -4.40 -15.99
C GLY A 100 2.78 -5.88 -15.58
N PRO A 101 1.88 -6.59 -16.27
CA PRO A 101 1.55 -7.99 -15.97
C PRO A 101 2.66 -8.98 -16.35
N GLY A 102 3.64 -8.60 -17.15
CA GLY A 102 4.70 -9.48 -17.66
C GLY A 102 4.22 -10.43 -18.76
N GLY A 103 5.03 -11.43 -19.08
CA GLY A 103 4.72 -12.46 -20.07
C GLY A 103 4.59 -11.88 -21.48
N LEU A 104 3.43 -12.06 -22.12
CA LEU A 104 3.16 -11.55 -23.46
C LEU A 104 3.11 -10.02 -23.56
N HIS A 105 3.02 -9.33 -22.42
CA HIS A 105 2.97 -7.88 -22.40
C HIS A 105 4.26 -7.28 -23.00
N LEU A 106 4.12 -6.32 -23.93
CA LEU A 106 5.22 -5.68 -24.67
C LEU A 106 6.14 -6.63 -25.47
N SER A 107 5.92 -7.95 -25.47
CA SER A 107 6.70 -8.90 -26.27
C SER A 107 6.53 -8.68 -27.79
N ALA A 108 5.43 -8.05 -28.23
CA ALA A 108 5.18 -7.70 -29.63
C ALA A 108 5.81 -6.36 -30.05
N VAL A 109 6.14 -5.49 -29.09
CA VAL A 109 6.64 -4.12 -29.34
C VAL A 109 8.13 -4.00 -29.02
N SER A 110 8.62 -4.79 -28.08
CA SER A 110 10.03 -4.90 -27.71
C SER A 110 10.48 -6.35 -27.86
N ASN A 111 11.60 -6.60 -28.54
CA ASN A 111 12.24 -7.93 -28.66
C ASN A 111 12.78 -8.48 -27.31
N VAL A 112 12.28 -7.97 -26.18
CA VAL A 112 12.66 -8.36 -24.83
C VAL A 112 11.57 -9.26 -24.28
N SER A 113 11.91 -10.50 -23.97
CA SER A 113 10.98 -11.44 -23.32
C SER A 113 10.75 -11.02 -21.86
N LEU A 114 9.57 -10.51 -21.53
CA LEU A 114 9.19 -10.17 -20.15
C LEU A 114 8.71 -11.38 -19.34
N GLN A 115 9.31 -12.54 -19.59
CA GLN A 115 9.03 -13.75 -18.83
C GLN A 115 9.40 -13.52 -17.36
N ASN A 116 8.51 -13.93 -16.45
CA ASN A 116 8.67 -13.79 -15.00
C ASN A 116 8.72 -12.34 -14.45
N CYS A 117 8.41 -11.33 -15.25
CA CYS A 117 8.39 -9.92 -14.82
C CYS A 117 7.06 -9.43 -14.23
N THR A 118 6.14 -10.32 -13.87
CA THR A 118 4.80 -9.95 -13.39
C THR A 118 4.86 -9.04 -12.17
N GLY A 119 4.24 -7.86 -12.26
CA GLY A 119 4.23 -6.86 -11.18
C GLY A 119 5.57 -6.16 -10.95
N GLY A 120 6.56 -6.37 -11.81
CA GLY A 120 7.87 -5.72 -11.75
C GLY A 120 8.60 -5.88 -10.42
N ILE A 121 9.25 -4.81 -9.96
CA ILE A 121 9.98 -4.80 -8.69
C ILE A 121 9.07 -4.96 -7.47
N ALA A 122 7.86 -4.40 -7.51
CA ALA A 122 6.89 -4.55 -6.43
C ALA A 122 6.53 -6.02 -6.22
N GLY A 123 6.15 -6.72 -7.29
CA GLY A 123 5.86 -8.15 -7.24
C GLY A 123 7.07 -9.01 -6.86
N TYR A 124 8.29 -8.60 -7.23
CA TYR A 124 9.51 -9.27 -6.80
C TYR A 124 9.73 -9.16 -5.30
N ILE A 125 9.58 -7.97 -4.72
CA ILE A 125 9.72 -7.73 -3.28
C ILE A 125 8.66 -8.51 -2.49
N ASP A 126 7.41 -8.52 -2.96
CA ASP A 126 6.34 -9.27 -2.32
C ASP A 126 6.67 -10.77 -2.22
N ARG A 127 7.23 -11.37 -3.28
CA ARG A 127 7.66 -12.78 -3.28
C ARG A 127 8.84 -13.03 -2.36
N LEU A 128 9.76 -12.09 -2.27
CA LEU A 128 10.95 -12.21 -1.44
C LEU A 128 10.60 -12.19 0.05
N ILE A 129 9.66 -11.32 0.44
CA ILE A 129 9.29 -11.11 1.85
C ILE A 129 8.20 -12.09 2.30
N LEU A 130 7.15 -12.25 1.49
CA LEU A 130 5.96 -13.03 1.87
C LEU A 130 6.06 -14.49 1.42
N GLY A 131 6.88 -14.78 0.42
CA GLY A 131 6.98 -16.10 -0.19
C GLY A 131 5.91 -16.33 -1.28
N PRO A 132 6.22 -17.15 -2.30
CA PRO A 132 5.32 -17.39 -3.44
C PRO A 132 4.06 -18.19 -3.09
N ALA A 133 4.09 -19.00 -2.02
CA ALA A 133 2.93 -19.78 -1.57
C ALA A 133 1.82 -18.90 -1.01
N HIS A 134 2.19 -17.79 -0.36
CA HIS A 134 1.26 -16.88 0.30
C HIS A 134 0.71 -15.77 -0.61
N LEU A 135 1.08 -15.79 -1.89
CA LEU A 135 0.62 -14.83 -2.90
C LEU A 135 -0.52 -15.41 -3.72
N TYR A 136 -1.32 -14.51 -4.30
CA TYR A 136 -2.45 -14.91 -5.13
C TYR A 136 -2.00 -15.66 -6.40
N GLN A 137 -2.30 -16.97 -6.46
CA GLN A 137 -1.88 -17.84 -7.57
C GLN A 137 -2.90 -17.96 -8.72
N ARG A 138 -4.16 -17.59 -8.48
CA ARG A 138 -5.29 -17.88 -9.40
C ARG A 138 -5.88 -16.62 -10.02
N GLY A 139 -5.15 -15.98 -10.93
CA GLY A 139 -5.65 -14.79 -11.64
C GLY A 139 -5.97 -15.01 -13.12
N SER A 140 -6.94 -14.25 -13.65
CA SER A 140 -7.19 -14.17 -15.10
C SER A 140 -5.95 -13.66 -15.86
N PHE A 141 -5.13 -12.82 -15.22
CA PHE A 141 -3.86 -12.32 -15.78
C PHE A 141 -2.91 -13.46 -16.19
N ARG A 142 -2.89 -14.58 -15.44
CA ARG A 142 -2.07 -15.75 -15.77
C ARG A 142 -2.50 -16.42 -17.06
N LYS A 143 -3.81 -16.47 -17.33
CA LYS A 143 -4.35 -17.03 -18.58
C LYS A 143 -4.13 -16.08 -19.76
N ILE A 144 -4.35 -14.78 -19.56
CA ILE A 144 -4.29 -13.78 -20.63
C ILE A 144 -2.84 -13.50 -21.06
N TYR A 145 -1.92 -13.35 -20.09
CA TYR A 145 -0.54 -12.97 -20.36
C TYR A 145 0.45 -14.14 -20.29
N HIS A 146 -0.04 -15.37 -20.09
CA HIS A 146 0.77 -16.58 -19.95
C HIS A 146 1.88 -16.45 -18.88
N THR A 147 1.55 -15.81 -17.76
CA THR A 147 2.50 -15.58 -16.67
C THR A 147 2.51 -16.75 -15.69
N THR A 148 3.67 -17.29 -15.36
CA THR A 148 3.82 -18.41 -14.41
C THR A 148 3.96 -17.95 -12.97
N VAL A 149 4.32 -16.68 -12.76
CA VAL A 149 4.71 -16.14 -11.46
C VAL A 149 3.50 -15.60 -10.69
N PRO A 150 3.34 -15.93 -9.39
CA PRO A 150 2.23 -15.39 -8.58
C PRO A 150 2.41 -13.90 -8.32
N HIS A 151 1.29 -13.18 -8.18
CA HIS A 151 1.29 -11.74 -7.93
C HIS A 151 0.02 -11.37 -7.16
N ASP A 152 0.19 -10.54 -6.13
CA ASP A 152 -0.92 -10.05 -5.33
C ASP A 152 -1.13 -8.54 -5.58
N PRO A 153 -2.35 -8.11 -5.93
CA PRO A 153 -2.67 -6.69 -6.04
C PRO A 153 -2.59 -5.94 -4.70
N GLU A 154 -2.59 -6.65 -3.57
CA GLU A 154 -2.52 -6.08 -2.21
C GLU A 154 -1.10 -6.07 -1.63
N GLY A 155 -0.09 -6.00 -2.49
CA GLY A 155 1.33 -6.05 -2.13
C GLY A 155 1.80 -4.98 -1.12
N LEU A 156 2.98 -5.21 -0.55
CA LEU A 156 3.55 -4.43 0.54
C LEU A 156 3.82 -2.97 0.14
N LEU A 157 4.38 -2.78 -1.04
CA LEU A 157 4.65 -1.46 -1.61
C LEU A 157 3.35 -0.63 -1.74
N GLY A 158 2.23 -1.30 -2.00
CA GLY A 158 0.91 -0.66 -2.05
C GLY A 158 0.42 -0.13 -0.69
N ILE A 159 1.00 -0.57 0.43
CA ILE A 159 0.70 0.00 1.76
C ILE A 159 1.17 1.44 1.83
N LEU A 160 2.39 1.72 1.36
CA LEU A 160 3.01 3.05 1.44
C LEU A 160 2.22 4.11 0.65
N SER A 161 1.72 3.76 -0.54
CA SER A 161 0.88 4.68 -1.32
C SER A 161 -0.52 4.85 -0.72
N GLY A 162 -1.08 3.84 -0.06
CA GLY A 162 -2.39 3.98 0.59
C GLY A 162 -2.34 4.72 1.92
N VAL A 163 -1.19 4.77 2.62
CA VAL A 163 -0.99 5.66 3.79
C VAL A 163 -1.31 7.12 3.41
N PHE A 164 -0.94 7.57 2.21
CA PHE A 164 -1.29 8.90 1.72
C PHE A 164 -2.79 9.13 1.63
N VAL A 165 -3.54 8.15 1.11
CA VAL A 165 -5.00 8.24 1.01
C VAL A 165 -5.63 8.30 2.40
N VAL A 166 -5.16 7.48 3.34
CA VAL A 166 -5.67 7.47 4.71
C VAL A 166 -5.33 8.79 5.44
N GLN A 167 -4.12 9.33 5.25
CA GLN A 167 -3.72 10.62 5.83
C GLN A 167 -4.56 11.77 5.27
N ALA A 168 -4.80 11.81 3.97
CA ALA A 168 -5.66 12.81 3.33
C ALA A 168 -7.10 12.75 3.89
N GLY A 169 -7.65 11.55 4.07
CA GLY A 169 -8.97 11.35 4.70
C GLY A 169 -9.03 11.81 6.16
N ALA A 170 -7.98 11.54 6.94
CA ALA A 170 -7.88 12.00 8.33
C ALA A 170 -7.84 13.53 8.43
N HIS A 171 -7.05 14.20 7.58
CA HIS A 171 -7.03 15.66 7.51
C HIS A 171 -8.37 16.24 7.05
N ALA A 172 -9.00 15.67 6.02
CA ALA A 172 -10.31 16.13 5.55
C ALA A 172 -11.37 16.06 6.68
N THR A 173 -11.34 14.98 7.47
CA THR A 173 -12.26 14.81 8.61
C THR A 173 -12.01 15.84 9.71
N ARG A 174 -10.74 16.18 10.00
CA ARG A 174 -10.42 17.25 10.96
C ARG A 174 -10.95 18.60 10.52
N ILE A 175 -10.75 18.96 9.26
CA ILE A 175 -11.27 20.22 8.70
C ILE A 175 -12.80 20.22 8.79
N MET A 176 -13.46 19.13 8.38
CA MET A 176 -14.91 19.03 8.47
C MET A 176 -15.42 19.19 9.91
N LEU A 177 -14.77 18.58 10.89
CA LEU A 177 -15.12 18.73 12.30
C LEU A 177 -14.89 20.16 12.82
N ALA A 178 -13.79 20.80 12.43
CA ALA A 178 -13.48 22.18 12.83
C ALA A 178 -14.50 23.18 12.27
N TYR A 179 -15.00 22.96 11.05
CA TYR A 179 -15.95 23.87 10.39
C TYR A 179 -17.42 23.53 10.66
N ASN A 180 -17.78 22.27 10.96
CA ASN A 180 -19.15 21.93 11.38
C ASN A 180 -19.46 22.35 12.83
N HIS A 181 -18.45 22.55 13.66
CA HIS A 181 -18.58 23.04 15.04
C HIS A 181 -18.22 24.53 15.22
N ALA A 182 -17.97 25.26 14.12
CA ALA A 182 -17.75 26.70 14.08
C ALA A 182 -19.04 27.43 13.67
#